data_AF-M8CJX2-F1
#
_entry.id   AF-M8CJX2-F1
#
_cell.length_a   1.000
_cell.length_b   1.000
_cell.length_c   1.000
_cell.angle_alpha   90.00
_cell.angle_beta   90.00
_cell.angle_gamma   90.00
#
_symmetry.space_group_name_H-M   'P 1'
#
loop_
_entity.id
_entity.type
_entity.pdbx_description
1 polymer ?
#
loop_
_entity_poly.entity_id
_entity_poly.type
_entity_poly.pdbx_seq_one_letter_code
_entity_poly.pdbx_strand_id
1 'polypeptide(L)'
;MAAAGAVTRRSMPLFDGGVFLGDVDVLLPPGTESASSSCMDLGQPAVFPRNEIRISRRSPASERFMIYIPNFWILAGGQSLVTAVVEDGEEELQLIAMQSKQVKGLACFWCWSAPTGLYAACLLMLNNRCLALVLDLDETVVFSNTAEMFQSRLDKIMSGLEDSELDGANESAMSDEFNRTFNDKQLLVDFNETVRSHDEQGMLRKPSGQLEFITRPIIRLQDRNAVLTRIAPTDPSTGYFVNIRPGWDDLKGYLNTASGRQRFKVYVCTMAGRDYALEIWRLLDPDGRLISLNEISQRLICVRPDCKKSLERVFQDSLCHPSMAMVLDDRRDVWDERDKRRVFVAPPYKPLVDPEDKVISGLV
;
A
#
# COMPACT_ATOMS: atom_id res chain seq x y z
N MET A 1 -41.08 -6.41 33.36
CA MET A 1 -39.78 -6.62 32.71
C MET A 1 -39.76 -8.05 32.18
N ALA A 2 -39.79 -8.24 30.86
CA ALA A 2 -39.62 -9.57 30.28
C ALA A 2 -38.17 -10.01 30.49
N ALA A 3 -37.96 -11.19 31.07
CA ALA A 3 -36.63 -11.77 31.20
C ALA A 3 -36.03 -11.94 29.79
N ALA A 4 -34.87 -11.32 29.53
CA ALA A 4 -34.09 -11.61 28.35
C ALA A 4 -33.65 -13.08 28.46
N GLY A 5 -34.32 -13.98 27.73
CA GLY A 5 -33.95 -15.39 27.72
C GLY A 5 -32.54 -15.58 27.18
N ALA A 6 -31.84 -16.59 27.68
CA ALA A 6 -30.47 -16.90 27.27
C ALA A 6 -30.42 -17.21 25.76
N VAL A 7 -29.47 -16.60 25.06
CA VAL A 7 -29.17 -16.88 23.65
C VAL A 7 -28.35 -18.18 23.61
N THR A 8 -28.85 -19.21 22.93
CA THR A 8 -28.15 -20.50 22.81
C THR A 8 -27.24 -20.45 21.58
N ARG A 9 -25.93 -20.70 21.74
CA ARG A 9 -24.98 -20.80 20.62
C ARG A 9 -24.97 -22.24 20.10
N ARG A 10 -25.03 -22.42 18.78
CA ARG A 10 -25.03 -23.74 18.14
C ARG A 10 -24.10 -23.75 16.93
N SER A 11 -23.23 -24.75 16.87
CA SER A 11 -22.37 -24.99 15.72
C SER A 11 -23.12 -25.79 14.65
N MET A 12 -23.07 -25.34 13.39
CA MET A 12 -23.79 -25.93 12.25
C MET A 12 -22.85 -26.04 11.04
N PRO A 13 -22.74 -27.21 10.39
CA PRO A 13 -21.90 -27.39 9.21
C PRO A 13 -22.41 -26.61 7.99
N LEU A 14 -21.50 -25.97 7.25
CA LEU A 14 -21.75 -25.24 6.01
C LEU A 14 -21.30 -26.06 4.80
N PHE A 15 -22.14 -26.11 3.77
CA PHE A 15 -21.89 -26.80 2.51
C PHE A 15 -22.13 -25.93 1.29
N ASP A 16 -21.30 -26.08 0.26
CA ASP A 16 -21.57 -25.63 -1.13
C ASP A 16 -21.82 -26.86 -2.02
N GLY A 17 -23.07 -27.03 -2.45
CA GLY A 17 -23.50 -28.28 -3.07
C GLY A 17 -23.31 -29.47 -2.12
N GLY A 18 -22.31 -30.30 -2.39
CA GLY A 18 -21.91 -31.44 -1.55
C GLY A 18 -20.56 -31.27 -0.84
N VAL A 19 -19.88 -30.13 -1.02
CA VAL A 19 -18.56 -29.85 -0.43
C VAL A 19 -18.76 -29.23 0.94
N PHE A 20 -18.13 -29.81 1.97
CA PHE A 20 -18.10 -29.24 3.32
C PHE A 20 -17.07 -28.12 3.38
N LEU A 21 -17.50 -26.95 3.86
CA LEU A 21 -16.67 -25.75 3.94
C LEU A 21 -16.21 -25.44 5.37
N GLY A 22 -16.91 -25.94 6.39
CA GLY A 22 -16.56 -25.70 7.79
C GLY A 22 -17.78 -25.59 8.69
N ASP A 23 -17.54 -25.45 9.99
CA ASP A 23 -18.60 -25.27 10.98
C ASP A 23 -18.83 -23.79 11.28
N VAL A 24 -20.10 -23.42 11.37
CA VAL A 24 -20.56 -22.05 11.61
C VAL A 24 -21.27 -21.99 12.96
N ASP A 25 -20.78 -21.13 13.85
CA ASP A 25 -21.49 -20.83 15.08
C ASP A 25 -22.65 -19.85 14.84
N VAL A 26 -23.86 -20.30 15.13
CA VAL A 26 -25.11 -19.55 15.00
C VAL A 26 -25.69 -19.28 16.38
N LEU A 27 -26.22 -18.08 16.60
CA LEU A 27 -26.94 -17.71 17.81
C LEU A 27 -28.44 -17.94 17.62
N LEU A 28 -29.03 -18.75 18.50
CA LEU A 28 -30.44 -19.10 18.51
C LEU A 28 -31.22 -18.25 19.50
N PRO A 29 -32.49 -17.90 19.20
CA PRO A 29 -33.35 -17.22 20.16
C PRO A 29 -33.66 -18.13 21.35
N PRO A 30 -33.86 -17.56 22.55
CA PRO A 30 -34.35 -18.31 23.70
C PRO A 30 -35.66 -19.04 23.39
N GLY A 31 -35.74 -20.33 23.75
CA GLY A 31 -36.94 -21.18 23.59
C GLY A 31 -36.98 -22.06 22.34
N THR A 32 -35.91 -22.12 21.55
CA THR A 32 -35.80 -22.98 20.36
C THR A 32 -35.30 -24.41 20.63
N GLU A 33 -34.96 -24.74 21.88
CA GLU A 33 -34.38 -26.04 22.28
C GLU A 33 -35.37 -27.22 22.21
N SER A 34 -36.68 -26.99 22.01
CA SER A 34 -37.72 -28.02 22.17
C SER A 34 -38.39 -28.51 20.88
N ALA A 35 -37.94 -28.11 19.68
CA ALA A 35 -38.53 -28.60 18.44
C ALA A 35 -38.02 -30.03 18.11
N SER A 36 -38.61 -31.02 18.78
CA SER A 36 -38.54 -32.42 18.36
C SER A 36 -39.02 -32.59 16.91
N SER A 37 -38.55 -33.64 16.28
CA SER A 37 -38.56 -33.95 14.84
C SER A 37 -39.93 -34.07 14.13
N SER A 38 -41.02 -33.51 14.66
CA SER A 38 -42.36 -33.66 14.10
C SER A 38 -43.09 -32.33 13.95
N CYS A 39 -42.85 -31.65 12.83
CA CYS A 39 -43.87 -30.80 12.21
C CYS A 39 -43.47 -30.62 10.74
N MET A 40 -43.97 -31.54 9.91
CA MET A 40 -44.15 -31.30 8.49
C MET A 40 -45.63 -31.04 8.30
N ASP A 41 -46.00 -29.82 7.93
CA ASP A 41 -47.06 -29.64 6.94
C ASP A 41 -46.97 -28.24 6.30
N LEU A 42 -47.48 -28.14 5.07
CA LEU A 42 -47.52 -27.00 4.14
C LEU A 42 -46.42 -26.94 3.06
N GLY A 43 -46.53 -27.86 2.09
CA GLY A 43 -46.70 -27.47 0.67
C GLY A 43 -45.65 -26.58 -0.03
N GLN A 44 -44.36 -26.67 0.26
CA GLN A 44 -43.30 -26.04 -0.54
C GLN A 44 -42.17 -27.02 -0.92
N PRO A 45 -41.57 -26.90 -2.13
CA PRO A 45 -40.64 -27.89 -2.65
C PRO A 45 -39.26 -27.82 -1.97
N ALA A 46 -38.67 -29.01 -1.79
CA ALA A 46 -37.30 -29.31 -1.38
C ALA A 46 -36.89 -28.93 0.05
N VAL A 47 -36.98 -29.96 0.90
CA VAL A 47 -36.33 -30.21 2.19
C VAL A 47 -34.88 -29.69 2.23
N PHE A 48 -34.58 -28.72 3.10
CA PHE A 48 -33.22 -28.63 3.63
C PHE A 48 -33.19 -29.29 5.01
N PRO A 49 -32.20 -30.15 5.30
CA PRO A 49 -32.08 -30.80 6.60
C PRO A 49 -31.84 -29.78 7.73
N ARG A 50 -32.45 -30.01 8.89
CA ARG A 50 -32.66 -29.03 9.97
C ARG A 50 -31.41 -28.56 10.72
N ASN A 51 -30.19 -28.97 10.35
CA ASN A 51 -28.98 -28.72 11.12
C ASN A 51 -27.76 -28.33 10.27
N GLU A 52 -27.93 -27.88 9.03
CA GLU A 52 -26.81 -27.47 8.18
C GLU A 52 -27.13 -26.22 7.36
N ILE A 53 -26.09 -25.51 6.93
CA ILE A 53 -26.17 -24.33 6.07
C ILE A 53 -25.81 -24.76 4.65
N ARG A 54 -26.61 -24.40 3.64
CA ARG A 54 -26.31 -24.73 2.23
C ARG A 54 -26.29 -23.49 1.32
N ILE A 55 -25.21 -23.33 0.57
CA ILE A 55 -25.12 -22.34 -0.50
C ILE A 55 -25.99 -22.80 -1.68
N SER A 56 -27.05 -22.05 -1.98
CA SER A 56 -28.01 -22.43 -3.02
C SER A 56 -27.69 -21.86 -4.41
N ARG A 57 -26.98 -20.71 -4.48
CA ARG A 57 -26.63 -20.04 -5.75
C ARG A 57 -25.33 -19.25 -5.63
N ARG A 58 -24.35 -19.54 -6.50
CA ARG A 58 -23.22 -18.66 -6.81
C ARG A 58 -23.51 -17.84 -8.08
N SER A 59 -23.49 -16.51 -8.02
CA SER A 59 -23.51 -15.58 -9.16
C SER A 59 -22.08 -15.29 -9.64
N PRO A 60 -21.67 -15.72 -10.85
CA PRO A 60 -20.28 -15.59 -11.29
C PRO A 60 -19.83 -14.15 -11.62
N ALA A 61 -20.74 -13.16 -11.59
CA ALA A 61 -20.48 -11.79 -12.06
C ALA A 61 -20.52 -10.71 -10.97
N SER A 62 -20.79 -11.06 -9.71
CA SER A 62 -20.73 -10.11 -8.60
C SER A 62 -20.32 -10.83 -7.32
N GLU A 63 -19.50 -10.17 -6.50
CA GLU A 63 -19.00 -10.58 -5.18
C GLU A 63 -20.12 -10.73 -4.12
N ARG A 64 -21.33 -11.16 -4.51
CA ARG A 64 -22.50 -11.31 -3.64
C ARG A 64 -23.26 -12.58 -3.97
N PHE A 65 -23.41 -13.43 -2.96
CA PHE A 65 -24.18 -14.67 -3.02
C PHE A 65 -25.30 -14.65 -1.98
N MET A 66 -26.46 -15.22 -2.31
CA MET A 66 -27.53 -15.45 -1.34
C MET A 66 -27.52 -16.92 -0.92
N ILE A 67 -27.46 -17.14 0.39
CA ILE A 67 -27.54 -18.45 1.04
C ILE A 67 -28.91 -18.55 1.71
N TYR A 68 -29.61 -19.65 1.46
CA TYR A 68 -30.90 -19.94 2.07
C TYR A 68 -30.69 -20.90 3.24
N ILE A 69 -31.31 -20.63 4.38
CA ILE A 69 -31.48 -21.62 5.46
C ILE A 69 -32.97 -21.72 5.78
N PRO A 70 -33.56 -22.92 5.81
CA PRO A 70 -34.90 -23.05 6.36
C PRO A 70 -34.88 -22.91 7.88
N ASN A 71 -35.83 -22.12 8.39
CA ASN A 71 -36.36 -22.21 9.75
C ASN A 71 -35.47 -21.78 10.93
N PHE A 72 -34.52 -20.87 10.73
CA PHE A 72 -33.88 -20.18 11.85
C PHE A 72 -34.33 -18.72 11.94
N TRP A 73 -34.21 -18.13 13.11
CA TRP A 73 -34.39 -16.69 13.35
C TRP A 73 -33.11 -16.23 14.03
N ILE A 74 -32.32 -15.37 13.41
CA ILE A 74 -31.09 -14.86 14.01
C ILE A 74 -31.36 -13.43 14.45
N LEU A 75 -31.26 -13.20 15.76
CA LEU A 75 -31.35 -11.86 16.34
C LEU A 75 -30.01 -11.16 16.11
N ALA A 76 -30.04 -10.05 15.35
CA ALA A 76 -28.98 -9.07 15.34
C ALA A 76 -28.99 -8.32 16.68
N GLY A 77 -28.41 -8.93 17.71
CA GLY A 77 -28.21 -8.31 19.03
C GLY A 77 -27.06 -7.33 18.99
N GLY A 78 -27.26 -6.13 18.44
CA GLY A 78 -26.52 -4.90 18.76
C GLY A 78 -24.99 -4.83 18.56
N GLN A 79 -24.26 -5.90 18.28
CA GLN A 79 -22.81 -5.89 18.07
C GLN A 79 -22.41 -6.86 16.96
N SER A 80 -21.71 -6.32 15.95
CA SER A 80 -21.26 -6.94 14.69
C SER A 80 -22.37 -7.34 13.71
N LEU A 81 -22.32 -6.77 12.49
CA LEU A 81 -23.20 -7.12 11.37
C LEU A 81 -22.86 -8.50 10.77
N VAL A 82 -21.63 -9.00 11.00
CA VAL A 82 -21.20 -10.33 10.58
C VAL A 82 -21.60 -11.33 11.66
N THR A 83 -22.36 -12.33 11.24
CA THR A 83 -22.86 -13.39 12.13
C THR A 83 -21.94 -14.60 12.17
N ALA A 84 -21.16 -14.85 11.11
CA ALA A 84 -20.15 -15.90 11.08
C ALA A 84 -19.10 -15.67 9.98
N VAL A 85 -17.93 -16.29 10.16
CA VAL A 85 -16.83 -16.34 9.18
C VAL A 85 -16.42 -17.79 9.00
N VAL A 86 -16.25 -18.23 7.76
CA VAL A 86 -15.74 -19.57 7.42
C VAL A 86 -14.54 -19.42 6.49
N GLU A 87 -13.44 -20.09 6.81
CA GLU A 87 -12.25 -20.12 5.94
C GLU A 87 -12.43 -21.20 4.87
N ASP A 88 -12.19 -20.86 3.60
CA ASP A 88 -12.26 -21.74 2.43
C ASP A 88 -10.96 -21.56 1.60
N GLY A 89 -9.88 -22.18 2.06
CA GLY A 89 -8.56 -22.05 1.44
C GLY A 89 -7.94 -20.66 1.65
N GLU A 90 -7.67 -19.96 0.54
CA GLU A 90 -7.13 -18.58 0.54
C GLU A 90 -8.21 -17.50 0.67
N GLU A 91 -9.48 -17.92 0.78
CA GLU A 91 -10.63 -17.05 0.89
C GLU A 91 -11.36 -17.27 2.23
N GLU A 92 -12.11 -16.26 2.65
CA GLU A 92 -13.03 -16.29 3.77
C GLU A 92 -14.45 -15.93 3.31
N LEU A 93 -15.42 -16.73 3.76
CA LEU A 93 -16.84 -16.50 3.57
C LEU A 93 -17.41 -15.73 4.75
N GLN A 94 -17.87 -14.52 4.49
CA GLN A 94 -18.45 -13.64 5.49
C GLN A 94 -19.98 -13.73 5.41
N LEU A 95 -20.59 -14.21 6.49
CA LEU A 95 -22.03 -14.52 6.56
C LEU A 95 -22.76 -13.46 7.39
N ILE A 96 -23.70 -12.77 6.76
CA ILE A 96 -24.62 -11.82 7.40
C ILE A 96 -26.02 -12.40 7.43
N ALA A 97 -26.57 -12.61 8.63
CA ALA A 97 -27.95 -13.03 8.78
C ALA A 97 -28.92 -11.95 8.32
N MET A 98 -29.91 -12.37 7.53
CA MET A 98 -30.94 -11.55 6.92
C MET A 98 -32.31 -12.15 7.19
N GLN A 99 -33.34 -11.30 7.22
CA GLN A 99 -34.74 -11.73 7.23
C GLN A 99 -35.35 -11.56 5.84
N SER A 100 -36.06 -12.59 5.37
CA SER A 100 -36.80 -12.51 4.12
C SER A 100 -38.01 -11.59 4.25
N LYS A 101 -38.13 -10.62 3.32
CA LYS A 101 -39.33 -9.78 3.22
C LYS A 101 -40.55 -10.53 2.66
N GLN A 102 -40.32 -11.58 1.88
CA GLN A 102 -41.37 -12.34 1.19
C GLN A 102 -41.85 -13.54 2.01
N VAL A 103 -40.96 -14.14 2.82
CA VAL A 103 -41.25 -15.36 3.59
C VAL A 103 -40.96 -15.09 5.06
N LYS A 104 -42.00 -14.84 5.85
CA LYS A 104 -41.87 -14.70 7.30
C LYS A 104 -41.32 -16.01 7.90
N GLY A 105 -40.28 -15.90 8.71
CA GLY A 105 -39.65 -17.04 9.41
C GLY A 105 -38.57 -17.80 8.66
N LEU A 106 -38.19 -17.32 7.47
CA LEU A 106 -37.00 -17.79 6.78
C LEU A 106 -35.79 -16.95 7.20
N ALA A 107 -34.81 -17.54 7.91
CA ALA A 107 -33.47 -16.96 8.03
C ALA A 107 -32.68 -17.24 6.76
N CYS A 108 -32.24 -16.18 6.09
CA CYS A 108 -31.27 -16.30 5.02
C CYS A 108 -29.97 -15.66 5.46
N PHE A 109 -28.88 -15.99 4.77
CA PHE A 109 -27.62 -15.27 4.90
C PHE A 109 -27.30 -14.60 3.57
N TRP A 110 -26.85 -13.36 3.65
CA TRP A 110 -26.00 -12.82 2.60
C TRP A 110 -24.58 -13.28 2.86
N CYS A 111 -23.94 -13.73 1.79
CA CYS A 111 -22.56 -14.19 1.82
C CYS A 111 -21.76 -13.42 0.79
N TRP A 112 -20.57 -12.98 1.18
CA TRP A 112 -19.53 -12.63 0.22
C TRP A 112 -18.28 -13.45 0.53
N SER A 113 -17.48 -13.67 -0.51
CA SER A 113 -16.12 -14.21 -0.41
C SER A 113 -15.14 -13.06 -0.48
N ALA A 114 -14.06 -13.12 0.28
CA ALA A 114 -12.93 -12.23 0.15
C ALA A 114 -11.64 -12.99 0.49
N PRO A 115 -10.46 -12.55 0.01
CA PRO A 115 -9.20 -13.12 0.46
C PRO A 115 -9.09 -13.11 1.98
N THR A 116 -8.54 -14.19 2.54
CA THR A 116 -8.44 -14.39 3.99
C THR A 116 -7.78 -13.19 4.68
N GLY A 117 -8.44 -12.65 5.71
CA GLY A 117 -7.95 -11.51 6.50
C GLY A 117 -8.18 -10.13 5.87
N LEU A 118 -8.61 -10.03 4.61
CA LEU A 118 -8.83 -8.75 3.93
C LEU A 118 -9.94 -7.93 4.60
N TYR A 119 -11.05 -8.57 4.98
CA TYR A 119 -12.16 -7.89 5.66
C TYR A 119 -11.71 -7.28 6.99
N ALA A 120 -11.05 -8.09 7.83
CA ALA A 120 -10.57 -7.67 9.13
C ALA A 120 -9.59 -6.49 9.02
N ALA A 121 -8.68 -6.55 8.05
CA ALA A 121 -7.73 -5.47 7.81
C ALA A 121 -8.41 -4.19 7.29
N CYS A 122 -9.35 -4.30 6.37
CA CYS A 122 -10.14 -3.15 5.90
C CYS A 122 -10.95 -2.52 7.05
N LEU A 123 -11.58 -3.35 7.90
CA LEU A 123 -12.33 -2.89 9.06
C LEU A 123 -11.42 -2.16 10.06
N LEU A 124 -10.24 -2.70 10.33
CA LEU A 124 -9.24 -2.05 11.19
C LEU A 124 -8.81 -0.70 10.62
N MET A 125 -8.55 -0.62 9.32
CA MET A 125 -8.19 0.62 8.62
C MET A 125 -9.31 1.67 8.68
N LEU A 126 -10.57 1.28 8.45
CA LEU A 126 -11.72 2.18 8.54
C LEU A 126 -11.96 2.67 9.98
N ASN A 127 -11.94 1.77 10.96
CA ASN A 127 -12.10 2.10 12.38
C ASN A 127 -10.99 3.04 12.85
N ASN A 128 -9.76 2.76 12.39
CA ASN A 128 -8.62 3.62 12.65
C ASN A 128 -8.59 4.83 11.72
N ARG A 129 -9.55 5.07 10.81
CA ARG A 129 -9.53 6.18 9.83
C ARG A 129 -8.14 6.34 9.20
N CYS A 130 -7.55 5.23 8.78
CA CYS A 130 -6.18 5.11 8.30
C CYS A 130 -6.22 4.40 6.96
N LEU A 131 -6.09 5.16 5.88
CA LEU A 131 -6.06 4.63 4.51
C LEU A 131 -4.63 4.25 4.11
N ALA A 132 -4.47 3.50 3.02
CA ALA A 132 -3.15 3.25 2.46
C ALA A 132 -2.70 4.46 1.62
N LEU A 133 -1.44 4.86 1.77
CA LEU A 133 -0.76 5.79 0.87
C LEU A 133 0.38 5.05 0.20
N VAL A 134 0.31 4.93 -1.13
CA VAL A 134 1.38 4.34 -1.93
C VAL A 134 2.19 5.47 -2.56
N LEU A 135 3.47 5.53 -2.25
CA LEU A 135 4.40 6.55 -2.73
C LEU A 135 5.28 5.95 -3.82
N ASP A 136 5.42 6.66 -4.93
CA ASP A 136 6.62 6.55 -5.75
C ASP A 136 7.80 7.34 -5.12
N LEU A 137 9.02 7.05 -5.57
CA LEU A 137 10.25 7.68 -5.06
C LEU A 137 10.84 8.69 -6.04
N ASP A 138 11.31 8.23 -7.19
CA ASP A 138 12.09 9.02 -8.14
C ASP A 138 11.21 10.02 -8.89
N GLU A 139 11.66 11.26 -9.00
CA GLU A 139 10.87 12.37 -9.57
C GLU A 139 9.54 12.65 -8.83
N THR A 140 9.19 11.86 -7.80
CA THR A 140 8.05 12.12 -6.93
C THR A 140 8.48 12.74 -5.60
N VAL A 141 9.35 12.06 -4.85
CA VAL A 141 9.84 12.45 -3.51
C VAL A 141 11.32 12.79 -3.52
N VAL A 142 12.10 12.18 -4.40
CA VAL A 142 13.55 12.43 -4.52
C VAL A 142 13.97 12.59 -5.97
N PHE A 143 15.14 13.18 -6.18
CA PHE A 143 15.83 13.22 -7.45
C PHE A 143 17.31 12.92 -7.23
N SER A 144 17.80 11.82 -7.79
CA SER A 144 19.14 11.30 -7.50
C SER A 144 20.04 11.28 -8.72
N ASN A 145 21.32 11.58 -8.53
CA ASN A 145 22.35 11.54 -9.57
C ASN A 145 23.56 10.71 -9.12
N THR A 146 24.10 9.94 -10.05
CA THR A 146 25.45 9.36 -9.93
C THR A 146 26.46 10.31 -10.58
N ALA A 147 27.75 10.03 -10.39
CA ALA A 147 28.82 10.81 -11.03
C ALA A 147 28.71 10.78 -12.57
N GLU A 148 28.28 9.66 -13.15
CA GLU A 148 28.07 9.50 -14.59
C GLU A 148 26.87 10.31 -15.08
N MET A 149 25.76 10.34 -14.32
CA MET A 149 24.59 11.17 -14.66
C MET A 149 24.94 12.66 -14.65
N PHE A 150 25.70 13.10 -13.65
CA PHE A 150 26.21 14.47 -13.62
C PHE A 150 27.15 14.76 -14.80
N GLN A 151 28.05 13.84 -15.14
CA GLN A 151 28.94 14.03 -16.29
C GLN A 151 28.14 14.16 -17.59
N SER A 152 27.19 13.26 -17.84
CA SER A 152 26.34 13.31 -19.02
C SER A 152 25.56 14.63 -19.10
N ARG A 153 25.14 15.17 -17.96
CA ARG A 153 24.48 16.48 -17.89
C ARG A 153 25.43 17.63 -18.22
N LEU A 154 26.65 17.63 -17.67
CA LEU A 154 27.67 18.64 -17.98
C LEU A 154 27.99 18.64 -19.48
N ASP A 155 28.14 17.47 -20.10
CA ASP A 155 28.41 17.35 -21.54
C ASP A 155 27.27 17.95 -22.38
N LYS A 156 26.01 17.74 -21.97
CA LYS A 156 24.84 18.37 -22.62
C LYS A 156 24.84 19.89 -22.49
N ILE A 157 25.13 20.42 -21.30
CA ILE A 157 25.19 21.87 -21.07
C ILE A 157 26.33 22.48 -21.90
N MET A 158 27.50 21.84 -21.94
CA MET A 158 28.63 22.29 -22.75
C MET A 158 28.30 22.30 -24.24
N SER A 159 27.69 21.21 -24.75
CA SER A 159 27.24 21.16 -26.14
C SER A 159 26.21 22.24 -26.46
N GLY A 160 25.32 22.57 -25.52
CA GLY A 160 24.35 23.65 -25.69
C GLY A 160 25.02 25.03 -25.71
N LEU A 161 26.02 25.28 -24.87
CA LEU A 161 26.79 26.53 -24.86
C LEU A 161 27.58 26.77 -26.17
N GLU A 162 27.93 25.71 -26.89
CA GLU A 162 28.60 25.80 -28.19
C GLU A 162 27.64 26.22 -29.33
N ASP A 163 26.32 26.19 -29.12
CA ASP A 163 25.34 26.65 -30.11
C ASP A 163 25.33 28.18 -30.24
N SER A 164 25.68 28.68 -31.43
CA SER A 164 25.90 30.10 -31.72
C SER A 164 24.67 31.02 -31.68
N GLU A 165 23.49 30.51 -31.34
CA GLU A 165 22.21 31.24 -31.37
C GLU A 165 21.70 31.70 -30.00
N LEU A 166 22.50 31.55 -28.94
CA LEU A 166 22.11 31.93 -27.59
C LEU A 166 22.26 33.43 -27.33
N ASP A 167 21.25 34.02 -26.68
CA ASP A 167 21.40 35.37 -26.13
C ASP A 167 22.21 35.34 -24.81
N GLY A 168 22.73 36.50 -24.40
CA GLY A 168 23.61 36.59 -23.22
C GLY A 168 22.92 36.24 -21.89
N ALA A 169 21.58 36.28 -21.82
CA ALA A 169 20.85 35.87 -20.61
C ALA A 169 20.78 34.34 -20.49
N ASN A 170 20.52 33.64 -21.59
CA ASN A 170 20.56 32.18 -21.65
C ASN A 170 21.97 31.63 -21.45
N GLU A 171 22.99 32.31 -21.98
CA GLU A 171 24.40 31.97 -21.76
C GLU A 171 24.77 32.05 -20.26
N SER A 172 24.39 33.14 -19.58
CA SER A 172 24.62 33.28 -18.13
C SER A 172 23.90 32.21 -17.33
N ALA A 173 22.64 31.91 -17.66
CA ALA A 173 21.86 30.89 -16.96
C ALA A 173 22.46 29.48 -17.13
N MET A 174 22.91 29.13 -18.34
CA MET A 174 23.57 27.85 -18.58
C MET A 174 24.94 27.75 -17.92
N SER A 175 25.71 28.85 -17.87
CA SER A 175 26.98 28.90 -17.13
C SER A 175 26.75 28.70 -15.62
N ASP A 176 25.72 29.33 -15.05
CA ASP A 176 25.36 29.13 -13.64
C ASP A 176 24.94 27.68 -13.37
N GLU A 177 24.15 27.08 -14.26
CA GLU A 177 23.73 25.67 -14.16
C GLU A 177 24.92 24.70 -14.32
N PHE A 178 25.85 25.00 -15.22
CA PHE A 178 27.10 24.25 -15.37
C PHE A 178 27.90 24.27 -14.06
N ASN A 179 28.11 25.45 -13.47
CA ASN A 179 28.85 25.61 -12.23
C ASN A 179 28.17 24.87 -11.07
N ARG A 180 26.83 24.93 -10.95
CA ARG A 180 26.08 24.17 -9.93
C ARG A 180 26.26 22.67 -10.11
N THR A 181 26.01 22.17 -11.32
CA THR A 181 26.14 20.75 -11.68
C THR A 181 27.57 20.24 -11.44
N PHE A 182 28.58 21.04 -11.80
CA PHE A 182 29.99 20.71 -11.60
C PHE A 182 30.34 20.63 -10.11
N ASN A 183 29.90 21.61 -9.32
CA ASN A 183 30.14 21.62 -7.87
C ASN A 183 29.46 20.43 -7.17
N ASP A 184 28.21 20.12 -7.50
CA ASP A 184 27.50 18.97 -6.91
C ASP A 184 28.13 17.63 -7.31
N LYS A 185 28.60 17.51 -8.57
CA LYS A 185 29.41 16.37 -9.01
C LYS A 185 30.70 16.25 -8.20
N GLN A 186 31.42 17.36 -8.01
CA GLN A 186 32.69 17.36 -7.28
C GLN A 186 32.47 16.94 -5.81
N LEU A 187 31.39 17.42 -5.17
CA LEU A 187 31.01 16.96 -3.83
C LEU A 187 30.80 15.45 -3.76
N LEU A 188 30.15 14.86 -4.78
CA LEU A 188 29.94 13.41 -4.84
C LEU A 188 31.25 12.65 -5.07
N VAL A 189 32.14 13.16 -5.92
CA VAL A 189 33.47 12.56 -6.16
C VAL A 189 34.31 12.60 -4.89
N ASP A 190 34.41 13.77 -4.24
CA ASP A 190 35.14 13.94 -2.98
C ASP A 190 34.58 13.01 -1.91
N PHE A 191 33.25 12.92 -1.80
CA PHE A 191 32.60 11.97 -0.90
C PHE A 191 33.01 10.52 -1.20
N ASN A 192 32.98 10.10 -2.47
CA ASN A 192 33.33 8.75 -2.92
C ASN A 192 34.80 8.39 -2.65
N GLU A 193 35.71 9.36 -2.75
CA GLU A 193 37.14 9.17 -2.52
C GLU A 193 37.52 9.20 -1.05
N THR A 194 36.94 10.12 -0.27
CA THR A 194 37.42 10.44 1.10
C THR A 194 36.66 9.70 2.20
N VAL A 195 35.36 9.46 2.02
CA VAL A 195 34.53 8.90 3.10
C VAL A 195 34.65 7.38 3.11
N ARG A 196 35.21 6.83 4.19
CA ARG A 196 35.35 5.38 4.41
C ARG A 196 34.36 4.83 5.44
N SER A 197 33.93 5.66 6.39
CA SER A 197 32.90 5.35 7.38
C SER A 197 32.50 6.65 8.11
N HIS A 198 31.25 7.09 7.97
CA HIS A 198 30.69 8.12 8.86
C HIS A 198 29.29 7.70 9.31
N ASP A 199 29.01 7.97 10.58
CA ASP A 199 28.04 7.29 11.44
C ASP A 199 26.61 7.86 11.36
N GLU A 200 25.88 7.62 10.27
CA GLU A 200 24.42 7.52 10.38
C GLU A 200 24.04 6.03 10.35
N GLN A 201 23.91 5.46 11.56
CA GLN A 201 23.43 4.10 11.76
C GLN A 201 22.02 3.99 11.15
N GLY A 202 21.87 3.18 10.09
CA GLY A 202 20.59 2.91 9.48
C GLY A 202 20.44 1.42 9.26
N MET A 203 19.39 0.83 9.81
CA MET A 203 19.18 -0.61 9.81
C MET A 203 18.62 -1.04 8.43
N LEU A 204 19.27 -2.01 7.78
CA LEU A 204 18.87 -2.56 6.48
C LEU A 204 18.88 -4.08 6.56
N ARG A 205 17.84 -4.70 5.99
CA ARG A 205 17.68 -6.15 5.94
C ARG A 205 18.46 -6.71 4.74
N LYS A 206 19.29 -7.74 4.95
CA LYS A 206 19.90 -8.48 3.83
C LYS A 206 18.83 -9.26 3.06
N PRO A 207 19.07 -9.60 1.77
CA PRO A 207 18.18 -10.46 0.98
C PRO A 207 17.88 -11.83 1.62
N SER A 208 18.74 -12.29 2.53
CA SER A 208 18.59 -13.55 3.30
C SER A 208 17.54 -13.49 4.43
N GLY A 209 16.94 -12.33 4.70
CA GLY A 209 15.90 -12.16 5.72
C GLY A 209 16.41 -11.92 7.15
N GLN A 210 17.72 -12.02 7.41
CA GLN A 210 18.34 -11.64 8.70
C GLN A 210 18.50 -10.11 8.82
N LEU A 211 18.12 -9.59 9.99
CA LEU A 211 18.35 -8.20 10.40
C LEU A 211 19.82 -8.07 10.82
N GLU A 212 20.62 -7.32 10.08
CA GLU A 212 21.97 -6.93 10.50
C GLU A 212 22.11 -5.41 10.42
N PHE A 213 22.85 -4.85 11.38
CA PHE A 213 23.23 -3.45 11.37
C PHE A 213 24.27 -3.24 10.27
N ILE A 214 23.92 -2.48 9.23
CA ILE A 214 24.87 -2.05 8.21
C ILE A 214 25.04 -0.54 8.37
N THR A 215 26.18 -0.10 8.87
CA THR A 215 26.54 1.32 8.84
C THR A 215 26.91 1.70 7.42
N ARG A 216 26.28 2.77 6.91
CA ARG A 216 26.51 3.28 5.56
C ARG A 216 26.98 4.73 5.63
N PRO A 217 27.91 5.15 4.77
CA PRO A 217 28.36 6.54 4.75
C PRO A 217 27.22 7.44 4.26
N ILE A 218 26.84 8.42 5.09
CA ILE A 218 25.87 9.46 4.73
C ILE A 218 26.43 10.82 5.09
N ILE A 219 26.24 11.80 4.21
CA ILE A 219 26.39 13.22 4.55
C ILE A 219 25.13 13.96 4.14
N ARG A 220 24.41 14.54 5.12
CA ARG A 220 23.26 15.41 4.88
C ARG A 220 23.73 16.86 4.70
N LEU A 221 23.49 17.42 3.53
CA LEU A 221 23.79 18.81 3.21
C LEU A 221 22.61 19.67 3.70
N GLN A 222 22.69 20.14 4.96
CA GLN A 222 21.58 20.82 5.64
C GLN A 222 21.04 22.04 4.87
N ASP A 223 21.92 22.76 4.16
CA ASP A 223 21.54 23.96 3.42
C ASP A 223 20.87 23.67 2.06
N ARG A 224 20.79 22.40 1.63
CA ARG A 224 20.40 22.03 0.26
C ARG A 224 19.32 20.95 0.15
N ASN A 225 18.72 20.51 1.26
CA ASN A 225 17.80 19.35 1.29
C ASN A 225 18.35 18.15 0.48
N ALA A 226 19.67 17.94 0.56
CA ALA A 226 20.36 16.96 -0.24
C ALA A 226 21.20 16.03 0.63
N VAL A 227 21.45 14.82 0.14
CA VAL A 227 22.14 13.77 0.86
C VAL A 227 23.10 13.04 -0.07
N LEU A 228 24.34 12.86 0.38
CA LEU A 228 25.33 12.00 -0.25
C LEU A 228 25.29 10.63 0.43
N THR A 229 25.18 9.55 -0.35
CA THR A 229 25.16 8.18 0.19
C THR A 229 25.78 7.15 -0.76
N ARG A 230 25.94 5.90 -0.33
CA ARG A 230 26.31 4.75 -1.17
C ARG A 230 25.42 3.53 -0.94
N ILE A 231 25.01 2.88 -2.04
CA ILE A 231 24.25 1.61 -2.00
C ILE A 231 25.13 0.43 -1.55
N ALA A 232 26.43 0.45 -1.78
CA ALA A 232 27.38 -0.48 -1.20
C ALA A 232 28.42 0.32 -0.40
N PRO A 233 28.53 0.15 0.95
CA PRO A 233 29.29 1.09 1.78
C PRO A 233 30.76 1.16 1.39
N THR A 234 31.30 0.04 0.94
CA THR A 234 32.70 -0.16 0.57
C THR A 234 32.99 0.08 -0.90
N ASP A 235 31.98 0.33 -1.74
CA ASP A 235 32.15 0.50 -3.18
C ASP A 235 31.80 1.96 -3.58
N PRO A 236 32.81 2.80 -3.84
CA PRO A 236 32.63 4.18 -4.28
C PRO A 236 31.84 4.34 -5.58
N SER A 237 31.78 3.31 -6.44
CA SER A 237 31.02 3.39 -7.70
C SER A 237 29.50 3.40 -7.48
N THR A 238 29.05 3.07 -6.27
CA THR A 238 27.62 3.03 -5.91
C THR A 238 27.12 4.30 -5.23
N GLY A 239 27.86 5.41 -5.39
CA GLY A 239 27.55 6.71 -4.78
C GLY A 239 26.43 7.46 -5.47
N TYR A 240 25.56 8.08 -4.68
CA TYR A 240 24.46 8.91 -5.13
C TYR A 240 24.46 10.26 -4.42
N PHE A 241 24.19 11.31 -5.19
CA PHE A 241 23.72 12.60 -4.71
C PHE A 241 22.20 12.63 -4.80
N VAL A 242 21.52 12.67 -3.67
CA VAL A 242 20.06 12.56 -3.56
C VAL A 242 19.50 13.90 -3.12
N ASN A 243 18.76 14.57 -3.99
CA ASN A 243 17.93 15.72 -3.60
C ASN A 243 16.60 15.21 -3.06
N ILE A 244 16.20 15.69 -1.88
CA ILE A 244 14.90 15.38 -1.28
C ILE A 244 13.95 16.54 -1.61
N ARG A 245 12.75 16.21 -2.09
CA ARG A 245 11.72 17.18 -2.43
C ARG A 245 11.41 18.06 -1.20
N PRO A 246 11.48 19.40 -1.34
CA PRO A 246 11.08 20.31 -0.27
C PRO A 246 9.68 19.99 0.24
N GLY A 247 9.51 19.99 1.56
CA GLY A 247 8.26 19.60 2.22
C GLY A 247 8.12 18.10 2.53
N TRP A 248 9.13 17.27 2.23
CA TRP A 248 9.12 15.86 2.68
C TRP A 248 8.98 15.74 4.20
N ASP A 249 9.71 16.55 4.98
CA ASP A 249 9.63 16.49 6.44
C ASP A 249 8.25 16.95 6.97
N ASP A 250 7.63 17.94 6.32
CA ASP A 250 6.26 18.36 6.62
C ASP A 250 5.26 17.25 6.31
N LEU A 251 5.40 16.59 5.15
CA LEU A 251 4.58 15.45 4.78
C LEU A 251 4.78 14.29 5.77
N LYS A 252 6.02 13.96 6.14
CA LYS A 252 6.35 12.93 7.13
C LYS A 252 5.71 13.24 8.48
N GLY A 253 5.78 14.49 8.93
CA GLY A 253 5.09 14.98 10.14
C GLY A 253 3.57 14.93 10.03
N TYR A 254 3.00 15.16 8.85
CA TYR A 254 1.57 14.99 8.61
C TYR A 254 1.16 13.51 8.67
N LEU A 255 1.94 12.62 8.04
CA LEU A 255 1.67 11.19 7.98
C LEU A 255 1.75 10.53 9.36
N ASN A 256 2.66 10.99 10.22
CA ASN A 256 2.83 10.47 11.57
C ASN A 256 2.55 11.53 12.63
N THR A 257 1.43 11.39 13.34
CA THR A 257 1.05 12.39 14.35
C THR A 257 1.95 12.32 15.59
N ALA A 258 2.02 13.43 16.34
CA ALA A 258 2.73 13.48 17.62
C ALA A 258 2.25 12.43 18.64
N SER A 259 1.03 11.91 18.49
CA SER A 259 0.48 10.84 19.32
C SER A 259 0.97 9.43 18.93
N GLY A 260 1.88 9.31 17.95
CA GLY A 260 2.37 8.05 17.41
C GLY A 260 1.37 7.33 16.49
N ARG A 261 0.29 8.00 16.08
CA ARG A 261 -0.73 7.44 15.21
C ARG A 261 -0.43 7.80 13.75
N GLN A 262 -0.41 6.80 12.89
CA GLN A 262 -0.30 7.03 11.45
C GLN A 262 -1.64 7.47 10.85
N ARG A 263 -1.66 8.58 10.10
CA ARG A 263 -2.83 9.00 9.31
C ARG A 263 -3.04 8.12 8.09
N PHE A 264 -1.94 7.64 7.53
CA PHE A 264 -1.93 6.70 6.41
C PHE A 264 -0.95 5.58 6.71
N LYS A 265 -1.33 4.36 6.32
CA LYS A 265 -0.40 3.24 6.26
C LYS A 265 0.42 3.38 4.98
N VAL A 266 1.72 3.64 5.12
CA VAL A 266 2.58 3.99 4.00
C VAL A 266 3.12 2.74 3.31
N TYR A 267 3.14 2.78 1.99
CA TYR A 267 3.72 1.81 1.06
C TYR A 267 4.59 2.54 0.05
N VAL A 268 5.56 1.84 -0.52
CA VAL A 268 6.41 2.33 -1.61
C VAL A 268 6.21 1.44 -2.83
N CYS A 269 5.96 2.05 -3.98
CA CYS A 269 5.88 1.35 -5.26
C CYS A 269 6.67 2.13 -6.30
N THR A 270 7.89 1.67 -6.57
CA THR A 270 8.85 2.34 -7.46
C THR A 270 9.26 1.43 -8.60
N MET A 271 9.68 2.01 -9.73
CA MET A 271 10.32 1.24 -10.81
C MET A 271 11.84 1.10 -10.61
N ALA A 272 12.38 1.68 -9.55
CA ALA A 272 13.81 1.63 -9.27
C ALA A 272 14.26 0.24 -8.79
N GLY A 273 15.57 0.00 -8.92
CA GLY A 273 16.21 -1.20 -8.38
C GLY A 273 16.05 -1.31 -6.86
N ARG A 274 15.99 -2.55 -6.36
CA ARG A 274 15.68 -2.83 -4.95
C ARG A 274 16.66 -2.20 -3.97
N ASP A 275 17.96 -2.31 -4.23
CA ASP A 275 18.98 -1.81 -3.31
C ASP A 275 18.98 -0.27 -3.26
N TYR A 276 18.71 0.37 -4.40
CA TYR A 276 18.50 1.82 -4.47
C TYR A 276 17.26 2.22 -3.68
N ALA A 277 16.11 1.58 -3.93
CA ALA A 277 14.85 1.94 -3.29
C ALA A 277 14.90 1.80 -1.76
N LEU A 278 15.54 0.72 -1.28
CA LEU A 278 15.78 0.52 0.16
C LEU A 278 16.68 1.59 0.76
N GLU A 279 17.73 2.01 0.03
CA GLU A 279 18.62 3.07 0.47
C GLU A 279 17.90 4.43 0.52
N ILE A 280 17.18 4.81 -0.53
CA ILE A 280 16.37 6.03 -0.55
C ILE A 280 15.34 6.03 0.58
N TRP A 281 14.63 4.93 0.78
CA TRP A 281 13.64 4.87 1.86
C TRP A 281 14.27 5.03 3.24
N ARG A 282 15.46 4.47 3.46
CA ARG A 282 16.21 4.65 4.71
C ARG A 282 16.62 6.11 4.93
N LEU A 283 16.93 6.86 3.88
CA LEU A 283 17.21 8.30 4.00
C LEU A 283 15.97 9.11 4.39
N LEU A 284 14.81 8.71 3.86
CA LEU A 284 13.51 9.37 4.06
C LEU A 284 12.86 9.04 5.42
N ASP A 285 12.94 7.78 5.86
CA ASP A 285 12.39 7.27 7.12
C ASP A 285 13.45 6.53 7.98
N PRO A 286 14.51 7.21 8.44
CA PRO A 286 15.62 6.58 9.17
C PRO A 286 15.19 5.87 10.47
N ASP A 287 14.15 6.38 11.13
CA ASP A 287 13.61 5.82 12.37
C ASP A 287 12.62 4.66 12.14
N GLY A 288 12.23 4.38 10.89
CA GLY A 288 11.20 3.39 10.57
C GLY A 288 9.82 3.74 11.14
N ARG A 289 9.49 5.03 11.27
CA ARG A 289 8.22 5.51 11.85
C ARG A 289 7.05 5.41 10.87
N LEU A 290 7.31 5.47 9.57
CA LEU A 290 6.31 5.29 8.51
C LEU A 290 6.20 3.82 8.11
N ILE A 291 7.34 3.17 7.86
CA ILE A 291 7.40 1.74 7.58
C ILE A 291 8.44 1.11 8.50
N SER A 292 7.97 0.26 9.41
CA SER A 292 8.88 -0.47 10.29
C SER A 292 9.76 -1.44 9.49
N LEU A 293 10.95 -1.74 9.99
CA LEU A 293 11.88 -2.60 9.27
C LEU A 293 11.44 -4.07 9.15
N ASN A 294 10.52 -4.49 10.02
CA ASN A 294 9.90 -5.81 9.91
C ASN A 294 8.93 -5.87 8.71
N GLU A 295 8.35 -4.73 8.33
CA GLU A 295 7.34 -4.61 7.28
C GLU A 295 7.94 -4.11 5.94
N ILE A 296 9.15 -3.55 5.94
CA ILE A 296 9.73 -2.90 4.75
C ILE A 296 9.78 -3.82 3.53
N SER A 297 10.05 -5.11 3.73
CA SER A 297 10.13 -6.08 2.64
C SER A 297 8.77 -6.33 1.97
N GLN A 298 7.67 -6.16 2.71
CA GLN A 298 6.29 -6.35 2.25
C GLN A 298 5.68 -5.05 1.72
N ARG A 299 6.19 -3.90 2.15
CA ARG A 299 5.63 -2.59 1.80
C ARG A 299 6.43 -1.81 0.78
N LEU A 300 7.67 -2.19 0.51
CA LEU A 300 8.50 -1.62 -0.55
C LEU A 300 8.54 -2.57 -1.74
N ILE A 301 7.86 -2.14 -2.80
CA ILE A 301 7.62 -2.93 -4.01
C ILE A 301 8.38 -2.30 -5.17
N CYS A 302 9.29 -3.06 -5.75
CA CYS A 302 10.03 -2.69 -6.94
C CYS A 302 9.39 -3.35 -8.15
N VAL A 303 8.94 -2.54 -9.10
CA VAL A 303 8.32 -2.98 -10.35
C VAL A 303 9.34 -2.88 -11.46
N ARG A 304 9.41 -3.89 -12.32
CA ARG A 304 10.32 -3.85 -13.47
C ARG A 304 9.90 -2.75 -14.46
N PRO A 305 10.84 -2.07 -15.15
CA PRO A 305 10.54 -1.00 -16.10
C PRO A 305 9.60 -1.40 -17.26
N ASP A 306 9.59 -2.68 -17.63
CA ASP A 306 8.73 -3.26 -18.67
C ASP A 306 7.31 -3.58 -18.20
N CYS A 307 7.01 -3.42 -16.91
CA CYS A 307 5.73 -3.74 -16.29
C CYS A 307 4.99 -2.48 -15.82
N LYS A 308 3.65 -2.53 -15.76
CA LYS A 308 2.87 -1.50 -15.05
C LYS A 308 2.91 -1.73 -13.54
N LYS A 309 2.86 -0.64 -12.77
CA LYS A 309 2.56 -0.66 -11.33
C LYS A 309 1.09 -1.02 -11.12
N SER A 310 0.77 -1.78 -10.07
CA SER A 310 -0.61 -2.11 -9.72
C SER A 310 -0.78 -2.21 -8.21
N LEU A 311 -1.91 -1.75 -7.69
CA LEU A 311 -2.24 -1.83 -6.26
C LEU A 311 -2.46 -3.26 -5.80
N GLU A 312 -2.92 -4.13 -6.69
CA GLU A 312 -3.03 -5.56 -6.40
C GLU A 312 -1.67 -6.18 -6.06
N ARG A 313 -0.62 -5.84 -6.82
CA ARG A 313 0.74 -6.27 -6.50
C ARG A 313 1.26 -5.61 -5.23
N VAL A 314 0.92 -4.33 -5.01
CA VAL A 314 1.34 -3.62 -3.79
C VAL A 314 0.74 -4.26 -2.54
N PHE A 315 -0.49 -4.74 -2.62
CA PHE A 315 -1.23 -5.25 -1.47
C PHE A 315 -1.30 -6.77 -1.35
N GLN A 316 -0.62 -7.50 -2.25
CA GLN A 316 -0.63 -8.96 -2.29
C GLN A 316 -0.34 -9.59 -0.92
N ASP A 317 0.65 -9.06 -0.19
CA ASP A 317 1.06 -9.57 1.12
C ASP A 317 0.60 -8.70 2.29
N SER A 318 -0.15 -7.61 2.04
CA SER A 318 -0.34 -6.55 3.03
C SER A 318 -1.79 -6.27 3.41
N LEU A 319 -2.69 -7.23 3.15
CA LEU A 319 -4.10 -7.23 3.56
C LEU A 319 -4.76 -5.85 3.42
N CYS A 320 -4.66 -5.22 2.25
CA CYS A 320 -5.30 -3.94 1.99
C CYS A 320 -6.06 -4.01 0.67
N HIS A 321 -7.34 -3.61 0.69
CA HIS A 321 -8.09 -3.57 -0.54
C HIS A 321 -7.69 -2.32 -1.35
N PRO A 322 -7.46 -2.43 -2.68
CA PRO A 322 -7.11 -1.27 -3.53
C PRO A 322 -8.07 -0.09 -3.40
N SER A 323 -9.34 -0.33 -3.03
CA SER A 323 -10.32 0.74 -2.76
C SER A 323 -9.96 1.70 -1.64
N MET A 324 -9.15 1.25 -0.70
CA MET A 324 -8.74 1.98 0.48
C MET A 324 -7.38 2.68 0.33
N ALA A 325 -6.88 2.77 -0.90
CA ALA A 325 -5.58 3.32 -1.20
C ALA A 325 -5.66 4.59 -2.05
N MET A 326 -4.71 5.48 -1.75
CA MET A 326 -4.33 6.63 -2.56
C MET A 326 -2.90 6.42 -3.06
N VAL A 327 -2.63 6.81 -4.30
CA VAL A 327 -1.29 6.75 -4.90
C VAL A 327 -0.80 8.17 -5.12
N LEU A 328 0.45 8.47 -4.73
CA LEU A 328 1.17 9.68 -5.10
C LEU A 328 2.34 9.28 -5.99
N ASP A 329 2.32 9.74 -7.23
CA ASP A 329 3.27 9.37 -8.28
C ASP A 329 3.33 10.52 -9.28
N ASP A 330 4.48 10.81 -9.87
CA ASP A 330 4.62 11.85 -10.90
C ASP A 330 4.00 11.43 -12.23
N ARG A 331 3.72 10.13 -12.42
CA ARG A 331 3.25 9.54 -13.67
C ARG A 331 2.04 8.65 -13.49
N ARG A 332 0.89 9.09 -14.01
CA ARG A 332 -0.32 8.26 -14.04
C ARG A 332 -0.23 7.11 -15.06
N ASP A 333 0.50 7.30 -16.14
CA ASP A 333 0.55 6.34 -17.24
C ASP A 333 1.27 5.04 -16.87
N VAL A 334 2.18 5.03 -15.88
CA VAL A 334 2.89 3.82 -15.43
C VAL A 334 2.06 2.87 -14.57
N TRP A 335 0.84 3.28 -14.18
CA TRP A 335 -0.10 2.46 -13.42
C TRP A 335 -1.08 1.71 -14.32
N ASP A 336 -1.51 0.55 -13.83
CA ASP A 336 -2.60 -0.24 -14.42
C ASP A 336 -3.87 0.61 -14.56
N GLU A 337 -4.61 0.43 -15.65
CA GLU A 337 -5.79 1.24 -16.00
C GLU A 337 -6.81 1.29 -14.86
N ARG A 338 -7.00 0.17 -14.13
CA ARG A 338 -7.95 0.10 -13.00
C ARG A 338 -7.54 0.98 -11.81
N ASP A 339 -6.26 1.28 -11.68
CA ASP A 339 -5.67 2.00 -10.55
C ASP A 339 -5.43 3.48 -10.86
N LYS A 340 -5.39 3.89 -12.14
CA LYS A 340 -5.14 5.28 -12.56
C LYS A 340 -6.01 6.33 -11.87
N ARG A 341 -7.27 5.99 -11.57
CA ARG A 341 -8.21 6.88 -10.84
C ARG A 341 -7.80 7.20 -9.40
N ARG A 342 -6.88 6.42 -8.83
CA ARG A 342 -6.35 6.57 -7.47
C ARG A 342 -5.03 7.33 -7.45
N VAL A 343 -4.45 7.58 -8.62
CA VAL A 343 -3.18 8.28 -8.79
C VAL A 343 -3.40 9.78 -8.76
N PHE A 344 -2.93 10.39 -7.68
CA PHE A 344 -2.71 11.82 -7.58
C PHE A 344 -1.35 12.12 -8.18
N VAL A 345 -1.39 12.83 -9.31
CA VAL A 345 -0.19 13.14 -10.07
C VAL A 345 0.53 14.30 -9.40
N ALA A 346 1.72 14.04 -8.86
CA ALA A 346 2.60 15.09 -8.37
C ALA A 346 3.30 15.74 -9.58
N PRO A 347 3.58 17.06 -9.56
CA PRO A 347 4.51 17.62 -10.53
C PRO A 347 5.87 16.90 -10.40
N PRO A 348 6.49 16.47 -11.52
CA PRO A 348 7.81 15.86 -11.49
C PRO A 348 8.81 16.74 -10.75
N TYR A 349 9.52 16.16 -9.81
CA TYR A 349 10.51 16.84 -8.98
C TYR A 349 11.86 16.83 -9.71
N LYS A 350 12.16 17.97 -10.32
CA LYS A 350 13.42 18.24 -11.02
C LYS A 350 14.06 19.47 -10.38
N PRO A 351 14.94 19.32 -9.39
CA PRO A 351 15.60 20.44 -8.71
C PRO A 351 16.66 21.14 -9.57
N LEU A 352 17.10 20.50 -10.64
CA LEU A 352 18.03 21.05 -11.63
C LEU A 352 17.23 21.50 -12.86
N VAL A 353 17.56 22.67 -13.40
CA VAL A 353 16.86 23.27 -14.56
C VAL A 353 17.31 22.57 -15.83
N ASP A 354 16.43 21.93 -16.60
CA ASP A 354 16.86 21.24 -17.83
C ASP A 354 17.46 22.25 -18.82
N PRO A 355 18.69 22.06 -19.35
CA PRO A 355 19.25 22.97 -20.34
C PRO A 355 18.37 23.14 -21.60
N GLU A 356 17.49 22.17 -21.90
CA GLU A 356 16.52 22.25 -23.00
C GLU A 356 15.27 23.08 -22.66
N ASP A 357 14.99 23.31 -21.37
CA ASP A 357 13.92 24.19 -20.92
C ASP A 357 14.38 25.64 -21.13
N LYS A 358 14.18 26.14 -22.35
CA LYS A 358 14.38 27.56 -22.67
C LYS A 358 13.76 28.38 -21.54
N VAL A 359 14.53 29.31 -20.97
CA VAL A 359 14.03 30.26 -19.98
C VAL A 359 12.98 31.11 -20.70
N ILE A 360 11.72 30.68 -20.66
CA ILE A 360 10.59 31.51 -21.06
C ILE A 360 10.58 32.61 -20.02
N SER A 361 11.06 33.78 -20.42
CA SER A 361 11.12 34.99 -19.63
C SER A 361 9.82 35.22 -18.86
N GLY A 362 9.93 35.24 -17.53
CA GLY A 362 8.97 35.86 -16.63
C GLY A 362 8.07 34.88 -15.89
N LEU A 363 8.50 34.48 -14.69
CA LEU A 363 7.74 34.62 -13.43
C LEU A 363 8.65 34.19 -12.27
N VAL A 364 9.13 35.20 -11.55
CA VAL A 364 9.74 35.09 -10.21
C VAL A 364 8.64 34.78 -9.19
#